data_AF-A0A437RC75-F1
#
_entry.id   AF-A0A437RC75-F1
#
_cell.length_a   1.000
_cell.length_b   1.000
_cell.length_c   1.000
_cell.angle_alpha   90.00
_cell.angle_beta   90.00
_cell.angle_gamma   90.00
#
_symmetry.space_group_name_H-M   'P 1'
#
loop_
_entity.id
_entity.type
_entity.pdbx_description
1 polymer ?
#
loop_
_entity_poly.entity_id
_entity_poly.type
_entity_poly.pdbx_seq_one_letter_code
_entity_poly.pdbx_strand_id
1 'polypeptide(L)'
;MKLAQGQPACTSPNNQPDTCCAAARPPRTSRARRAAREGFDLLDETHRAARAMLGQLNRLVAHLDEQGLDVAAEALAQGVLDFFDGPGKRHHADEERLVFPELDALENAELDALVRRLRQDHHWIELDWRELGPHVRAVAEGFNGYELPLLQAAVPVFEALYLDHMALEEAVVYPAAQRARAQRAAGELAASCS
;
A
#
# COMPACT_ATOMS: atom_id res chain seq x y z
N MET A 1 -50.02 -33.75 -46.89
CA MET A 1 -50.99 -32.66 -46.56
C MET A 1 -50.17 -31.37 -46.58
N LYS A 2 -50.12 -30.58 -47.68
CA LYS A 2 -51.10 -29.55 -48.09
C LYS A 2 -51.45 -28.64 -46.89
N LEU A 3 -51.24 -27.32 -46.85
CA LEU A 3 -51.22 -26.24 -47.86
C LEU A 3 -50.64 -24.97 -47.16
N ALA A 4 -49.81 -24.16 -47.83
CA ALA A 4 -50.13 -22.80 -48.34
C ALA A 4 -50.17 -21.68 -47.26
N GLN A 5 -49.81 -20.42 -47.46
CA GLN A 5 -49.30 -19.58 -48.56
C GLN A 5 -49.07 -18.19 -47.93
N GLY A 6 -48.26 -17.34 -48.58
CA GLY A 6 -48.50 -15.89 -48.56
C GLY A 6 -47.43 -15.02 -47.90
N GLN A 7 -46.53 -14.47 -48.71
CA GLN A 7 -46.08 -13.09 -48.54
C GLN A 7 -47.07 -12.19 -49.30
N PRO A 8 -47.27 -10.92 -48.89
CA PRO A 8 -46.57 -9.87 -49.64
C PRO A 8 -46.19 -8.57 -48.86
N ALA A 9 -45.22 -7.89 -49.47
CA ALA A 9 -45.06 -6.45 -49.67
C ALA A 9 -44.86 -5.46 -48.50
N CYS A 10 -43.80 -4.67 -48.70
CA CYS A 10 -43.38 -3.46 -48.02
C CYS A 10 -44.47 -2.39 -47.87
N THR A 11 -44.54 -1.80 -46.68
CA THR A 11 -44.86 -0.39 -46.45
C THR A 11 -44.03 0.13 -45.26
N SER A 12 -43.19 1.13 -45.51
CA SER A 12 -42.68 2.07 -44.50
C SER A 12 -43.79 3.10 -44.16
N PRO A 13 -43.67 4.00 -43.15
CA PRO A 13 -42.48 4.38 -42.37
C PRO A 13 -42.74 4.48 -40.84
N ASN A 14 -41.70 4.36 -40.01
CA ASN A 14 -41.71 5.15 -38.77
C ASN A 14 -40.30 5.55 -38.32
N ASN A 15 -40.22 6.82 -37.94
CA ASN A 15 -39.05 7.63 -37.70
C ASN A 15 -38.90 7.84 -36.19
N GLN A 16 -37.86 7.31 -35.56
CA GLN A 16 -37.40 7.75 -34.24
C GLN A 16 -35.86 7.75 -34.23
N PRO A 17 -35.20 8.86 -33.86
CA PRO A 17 -33.76 8.86 -33.63
C PRO A 17 -33.47 8.29 -32.24
N ASP A 18 -32.82 7.14 -32.19
CA ASP A 18 -32.17 6.63 -30.98
C ASP A 18 -31.03 7.58 -30.58
N THR A 19 -31.32 8.52 -29.68
CA THR A 19 -30.31 9.26 -28.93
C THR A 19 -29.58 8.30 -28.00
N CYS A 20 -28.55 7.64 -28.53
CA CYS A 20 -27.54 6.98 -27.71
C CYS A 20 -26.62 8.06 -27.14
N CYS A 21 -26.94 8.53 -25.93
CA CYS A 21 -26.04 9.34 -25.12
C CYS A 21 -24.86 8.45 -24.70
N ALA A 22 -23.85 8.34 -25.57
CA ALA A 22 -22.59 7.68 -25.23
C ALA A 22 -21.92 8.51 -24.12
N ALA A 23 -21.98 8.04 -22.89
CA ALA A 23 -21.20 8.60 -21.79
C ALA A 23 -19.73 8.62 -22.22
N ALA A 24 -19.17 9.81 -22.40
CA ALA A 24 -17.82 10.00 -22.88
C ALA A 24 -16.83 9.30 -21.93
N ARG A 25 -16.06 8.36 -22.47
CA ARG A 25 -15.01 7.65 -21.73
C ARG A 25 -14.02 8.69 -21.20
N PRO A 26 -13.69 8.68 -19.89
CA PRO A 26 -12.85 9.71 -19.30
C PRO A 26 -11.48 9.76 -20.00
N PRO A 27 -10.90 10.96 -20.21
CA PRO A 27 -9.62 11.11 -20.89
C PRO A 27 -8.53 10.34 -20.13
N ARG A 28 -7.60 9.71 -20.86
CA ARG A 28 -6.56 8.81 -20.30
C ARG A 28 -5.81 9.43 -19.11
N THR A 29 -5.64 10.75 -19.11
CA THR A 29 -4.96 11.55 -18.07
C THR A 29 -5.73 11.60 -16.75
N SER A 30 -7.07 11.62 -16.79
CA SER A 30 -7.92 11.56 -15.59
C SER A 30 -7.89 10.19 -14.91
N ARG A 31 -7.83 9.11 -15.71
CA ARG A 31 -7.71 7.74 -15.21
C ARG A 31 -6.37 7.50 -14.51
N ALA A 32 -5.27 8.01 -15.07
CA ALA A 32 -3.94 7.92 -14.45
C ALA A 32 -3.86 8.66 -13.10
N ARG A 33 -4.48 9.84 -13.00
CA ARG A 33 -4.57 10.60 -11.74
C ARG A 33 -5.40 9.86 -10.67
N ARG A 34 -6.50 9.20 -11.05
CA ARG A 34 -7.31 8.39 -10.14
C ARG A 34 -6.55 7.17 -9.62
N ALA A 35 -5.93 6.40 -10.52
CA ALA A 35 -5.11 5.24 -10.13
C ALA A 35 -3.91 5.62 -9.24
N ALA A 36 -3.36 6.82 -9.43
CA ALA A 36 -2.30 7.35 -8.57
C ALA A 36 -2.79 7.67 -7.16
N ARG A 37 -3.95 8.35 -7.03
CA ARG A 37 -4.58 8.61 -5.72
C ARG A 37 -4.91 7.31 -5.01
N GLU A 38 -5.51 6.37 -5.73
CA GLU A 38 -5.76 5.01 -5.23
C GLU A 38 -4.46 4.33 -4.75
N GLY A 39 -3.31 4.62 -5.37
CA GLY A 39 -2.00 4.13 -4.92
C GLY A 39 -1.54 4.73 -3.59
N PHE A 40 -1.58 6.06 -3.42
CA PHE A 40 -1.19 6.71 -2.16
C PHE A 40 -2.17 6.41 -1.02
N ASP A 41 -3.47 6.31 -1.31
CA ASP A 41 -4.48 5.95 -0.31
C ASP A 41 -4.20 4.55 0.28
N LEU A 42 -3.78 3.58 -0.55
CA LEU A 42 -3.38 2.24 -0.11
C LEU A 42 -2.09 2.25 0.73
N LEU A 43 -1.14 3.13 0.42
CA LEU A 43 0.07 3.31 1.22
C LEU A 43 -0.27 3.86 2.61
N ASP A 44 -1.11 4.91 2.68
CA ASP A 44 -1.59 5.48 3.94
C ASP A 44 -2.41 4.47 4.77
N GLU A 45 -3.22 3.63 4.12
CA GLU A 45 -3.93 2.52 4.78
C GLU A 45 -2.95 1.52 5.40
N THR A 46 -1.87 1.21 4.69
CA THR A 46 -0.84 0.30 5.17
C THR A 46 -0.07 0.90 6.35
N HIS A 47 0.21 2.20 6.35
CA HIS A 47 0.78 2.92 7.50
C HIS A 47 -0.13 2.89 8.74
N ARG A 48 -1.46 3.01 8.57
CA ARG A 48 -2.40 2.87 9.69
C ARG A 48 -2.39 1.46 10.26
N ALA A 49 -2.34 0.45 9.39
CA ALA A 49 -2.22 -0.94 9.80
C ALA A 49 -0.88 -1.21 10.51
N ALA A 50 0.23 -0.67 10.00
CA ALA A 50 1.55 -0.78 10.60
C ALA A 50 1.56 -0.28 12.05
N ARG A 51 1.02 0.92 12.31
CA ARG A 51 0.88 1.47 13.68
C ARG A 51 0.08 0.55 14.60
N ALA A 52 -1.02 -0.01 14.10
CA ALA A 52 -1.83 -0.94 14.89
C ALA A 52 -1.05 -2.23 15.23
N MET A 53 -0.24 -2.73 14.31
CA MET A 53 0.56 -3.94 14.49
C MET A 53 1.79 -3.72 15.37
N LEU A 54 2.43 -2.54 15.32
CA LEU A 54 3.47 -2.15 16.27
C LEU A 54 2.92 -2.11 17.70
N GLY A 55 1.73 -1.51 17.88
CA GLY A 55 1.03 -1.54 19.17
C GLY A 55 0.65 -2.95 19.61
N GLN A 56 0.30 -3.84 18.67
CA GLN A 56 0.01 -5.25 18.96
C GLN A 56 1.27 -6.03 19.36
N LEU A 57 2.41 -5.77 18.72
CA LEU A 57 3.69 -6.38 19.05
C LEU A 57 4.15 -5.97 20.45
N ASN A 58 3.99 -4.71 20.84
CA ASN A 58 4.23 -4.29 22.23
C ASN A 58 3.32 -5.01 23.24
N ARG A 59 2.02 -5.14 22.93
CA ARG A 59 1.08 -5.90 23.78
C ARG A 59 1.46 -7.37 23.89
N LEU A 60 1.94 -7.97 22.81
CA LEU A 60 2.45 -9.35 22.82
C LEU A 60 3.62 -9.49 23.81
N VAL A 61 4.62 -8.61 23.74
CA VAL A 61 5.77 -8.65 24.64
C VAL A 61 5.36 -8.49 26.10
N ALA A 62 4.47 -7.54 26.40
CA ALA A 62 3.95 -7.35 27.76
C ALA A 62 3.16 -8.58 28.25
N HIS A 63 2.32 -9.17 27.39
CA HIS A 63 1.54 -10.36 27.75
C HIS A 63 2.45 -11.56 28.04
N LEU A 64 3.51 -11.76 27.25
CA LEU A 64 4.48 -12.84 27.49
C LEU A 64 5.22 -12.67 28.82
N ASP A 65 5.51 -11.44 29.23
CA ASP A 65 6.15 -11.17 30.52
C ASP A 65 5.21 -11.42 31.72
N GLU A 66 3.94 -11.01 31.58
CA GLU A 66 2.97 -11.07 32.68
C GLU A 66 2.27 -12.44 32.81
N GLN A 67 1.89 -13.04 31.69
CA GLN A 67 1.02 -14.22 31.61
C GLN A 67 1.72 -15.43 30.98
N GLY A 68 2.81 -15.20 30.26
CA GLY A 68 3.52 -16.24 29.52
C GLY A 68 2.82 -16.61 28.21
N LEU A 69 3.19 -17.79 27.71
CA LEU A 69 2.64 -18.33 26.47
C LEU A 69 1.26 -18.94 26.71
N ASP A 70 0.25 -18.41 26.03
CA ASP A 70 -1.11 -18.93 25.99
C ASP A 70 -1.78 -18.63 24.63
N VAL A 71 -3.05 -19.02 24.49
CA VAL A 71 -3.83 -18.80 23.27
C VAL A 71 -3.98 -17.31 22.91
N ALA A 72 -3.93 -16.40 23.89
CA ALA A 72 -4.01 -14.97 23.63
C ALA A 72 -2.69 -14.45 23.06
N ALA A 73 -1.55 -14.91 23.59
CA ALA A 73 -0.23 -14.63 23.03
C ALA A 73 -0.10 -15.14 21.59
N GLU A 74 -0.55 -16.38 21.33
CA GLU A 74 -0.57 -16.98 19.99
C GLU A 74 -1.34 -16.11 19.00
N ALA A 75 -2.55 -15.66 19.37
CA ALA A 75 -3.39 -14.83 18.50
C ALA A 75 -2.79 -13.44 18.23
N LEU A 76 -2.20 -12.81 19.25
CA LEU A 76 -1.49 -11.53 19.09
C LEU A 76 -0.30 -11.70 18.14
N ALA A 77 0.50 -12.76 18.30
CA ALA A 77 1.65 -13.05 17.46
C ALA A 77 1.26 -13.35 16.01
N GLN A 78 0.18 -14.12 15.78
CA GLN A 78 -0.29 -14.43 14.44
C GLN A 78 -0.64 -13.18 13.64
N GLY A 79 -1.39 -12.23 14.25
CA GLY A 79 -1.75 -10.99 13.56
C GLY A 79 -0.54 -10.12 13.21
N VAL A 80 0.49 -10.10 14.08
CA VAL A 80 1.75 -9.39 13.80
C VAL A 80 2.49 -10.03 12.63
N LEU A 81 2.60 -11.37 12.60
CA LEU A 81 3.25 -12.09 11.50
C LEU A 81 2.54 -11.88 10.17
N ASP A 82 1.22 -12.03 10.15
CA ASP A 82 0.41 -11.87 8.95
C ASP A 82 0.64 -10.50 8.29
N PHE A 83 0.85 -9.47 9.11
CA PHE A 83 1.16 -8.13 8.63
C PHE A 83 2.60 -8.00 8.13
N PHE A 84 3.60 -8.26 8.97
CA PHE A 84 5.00 -7.95 8.64
C PHE A 84 5.59 -8.92 7.60
N ASP A 85 5.14 -10.17 7.52
CA ASP A 85 5.52 -11.09 6.44
C ASP A 85 4.74 -10.82 5.13
N GLY A 86 3.67 -10.03 5.22
CA GLY A 86 2.74 -9.78 4.13
C GLY A 86 2.67 -8.31 3.73
N PRO A 87 1.60 -7.58 4.09
CA PRO A 87 1.41 -6.17 3.74
C PRO A 87 2.62 -5.27 4.04
N GLY A 88 3.22 -5.37 5.22
CA GLY A 88 4.34 -4.52 5.64
C GLY A 88 5.55 -4.67 4.72
N LYS A 89 5.89 -5.92 4.34
CA LYS A 89 6.98 -6.17 3.38
C LYS A 89 6.68 -5.65 1.97
N ARG A 90 5.43 -5.76 1.51
CA ARG A 90 5.04 -5.29 0.17
C ARG A 90 5.03 -3.76 0.07
N HIS A 91 4.75 -3.08 1.17
CA HIS A 91 4.66 -1.64 1.27
C HIS A 91 5.93 -0.92 0.77
N HIS A 92 7.10 -1.27 1.31
CA HIS A 92 8.37 -0.66 0.89
C HIS A 92 8.64 -0.84 -0.61
N ALA A 93 8.32 -2.02 -1.16
CA ALA A 93 8.48 -2.30 -2.59
C ALA A 93 7.53 -1.45 -3.45
N ASP A 94 6.32 -1.15 -2.94
CA ASP A 94 5.39 -0.27 -3.61
C ASP A 94 5.87 1.19 -3.58
N GLU A 95 6.45 1.66 -2.49
CA GLU A 95 7.04 3.01 -2.41
C GLU A 95 8.23 3.19 -3.35
N GLU A 96 9.15 2.22 -3.38
CA GLU A 96 10.29 2.24 -4.29
C GLU A 96 9.89 2.26 -5.76
N ARG A 97 8.74 1.67 -6.08
CA ARG A 97 8.21 1.61 -7.44
C ARG A 97 7.34 2.81 -7.81
N LEU A 98 6.55 3.33 -6.88
CA LEU A 98 5.49 4.31 -7.15
C LEU A 98 5.81 5.73 -6.69
N VAL A 99 6.62 5.87 -5.64
CA VAL A 99 6.83 7.14 -4.93
C VAL A 99 8.21 7.69 -5.25
N PHE A 100 9.28 6.93 -4.98
CA PHE A 100 10.65 7.44 -5.11
C PHE A 100 11.04 7.89 -6.52
N PRO A 101 10.63 7.21 -7.61
CA PRO A 101 10.94 7.67 -8.97
C PRO A 101 10.34 9.04 -9.32
N GLU A 102 9.25 9.42 -8.64
CA GLU A 102 8.62 10.74 -8.83
C GLU A 102 9.51 11.86 -8.27
N LEU A 103 10.29 11.57 -7.22
CA LEU A 103 11.20 12.51 -6.55
C LEU A 103 12.56 12.58 -7.24
N ASP A 104 13.12 11.44 -7.64
CA ASP A 104 14.40 11.36 -8.35
C ASP A 104 14.36 12.20 -9.66
N ALA A 105 13.18 12.35 -10.27
CA ALA A 105 12.97 13.16 -11.47
C ALA A 105 12.97 14.69 -11.25
N LEU A 106 12.96 15.16 -9.99
CA LEU A 106 12.97 16.59 -9.66
C LEU A 106 14.38 17.19 -9.60
N GLU A 107 15.43 16.37 -9.65
CA GLU A 107 16.84 16.79 -9.51
C GLU A 107 17.08 17.65 -8.26
N ASN A 108 16.47 17.26 -7.13
CA ASN A 108 16.56 17.98 -5.86
C ASN A 108 17.44 17.19 -4.87
N ALA A 109 18.63 17.70 -4.60
CA ALA A 109 19.62 17.03 -3.76
C ALA A 109 19.15 16.71 -2.33
N GLU A 110 18.26 17.52 -1.75
CA GLU A 110 17.70 17.28 -0.41
C GLU A 110 16.71 16.10 -0.45
N LEU A 111 15.85 16.05 -1.46
CA LEU A 111 14.91 14.94 -1.66
C LEU A 111 15.64 13.65 -2.04
N ASP A 112 16.70 13.72 -2.85
CA ASP A 112 17.50 12.55 -3.19
C ASP A 112 18.22 11.97 -1.96
N ALA A 113 18.72 12.84 -1.07
CA ALA A 113 19.29 12.42 0.21
C ALA A 113 18.25 11.75 1.10
N LEU A 114 17.03 12.27 1.10
CA LEU A 114 15.92 11.72 1.85
C LEU A 114 15.50 10.34 1.34
N VAL A 115 15.36 10.17 0.03
CA VAL A 115 15.05 8.89 -0.60
C VAL A 115 16.13 7.86 -0.30
N ARG A 116 17.41 8.24 -0.33
CA ARG A 116 18.51 7.34 0.07
C ARG A 116 18.39 6.91 1.53
N ARG A 117 18.04 7.83 2.44
CA ARG A 117 17.77 7.51 3.84
C ARG A 117 16.62 6.51 3.96
N LEU A 118 15.48 6.74 3.31
CA LEU A 118 14.31 5.86 3.42
C LEU A 118 14.58 4.45 2.88
N ARG A 119 15.30 4.32 1.76
CA ARG A 119 15.75 3.00 1.27
C ARG A 119 16.66 2.29 2.29
N GLN A 120 17.48 3.04 3.02
CA GLN A 120 18.30 2.50 4.08
C GLN A 120 17.45 2.09 5.30
N ASP A 121 16.44 2.89 5.65
CA ASP A 121 15.48 2.57 6.71
C ASP A 121 14.69 1.29 6.35
N HIS A 122 14.22 1.12 5.11
CA HIS A 122 13.61 -0.13 4.62
C HIS A 122 14.51 -1.33 4.90
N HIS A 123 15.80 -1.21 4.55
CA HIS A 123 16.76 -2.28 4.76
C HIS A 123 16.90 -2.63 6.25
N TRP A 124 17.01 -1.62 7.13
CA TRP A 124 17.11 -1.84 8.57
C TRP A 124 15.84 -2.48 9.14
N ILE A 125 14.66 -2.00 8.74
CA ILE A 125 13.37 -2.57 9.15
C ILE A 125 13.27 -4.05 8.74
N GLU A 126 13.68 -4.40 7.52
CA GLU A 126 13.67 -5.79 7.06
C GLU A 126 14.68 -6.67 7.82
N LEU A 127 15.85 -6.13 8.16
CA LEU A 127 16.85 -6.82 8.97
C LEU A 127 16.37 -7.07 10.40
N ASP A 128 15.80 -6.05 11.04
CA ASP A 128 15.25 -6.14 12.39
C ASP A 128 14.10 -7.14 12.42
N TRP A 129 13.21 -7.10 11.42
CA TRP A 129 12.12 -8.09 11.33
C TRP A 129 12.64 -9.51 11.10
N ARG A 130 13.74 -9.70 10.35
CA ARG A 130 14.35 -11.02 10.18
C ARG A 130 14.87 -11.60 11.50
N GLU A 131 15.29 -10.75 12.43
CA GLU A 131 15.70 -11.16 13.78
C GLU A 131 14.48 -11.41 14.69
N LEU A 132 13.49 -10.52 14.67
CA LEU A 132 12.31 -10.61 15.55
C LEU A 132 11.30 -11.68 15.12
N GLY A 133 11.07 -11.80 13.81
CA GLY A 133 10.03 -12.63 13.21
C GLY A 133 10.07 -14.11 13.64
N PRO A 134 11.26 -14.77 13.72
CA PRO A 134 11.35 -16.13 14.24
C PRO A 134 10.84 -16.28 15.68
N HIS A 135 11.08 -15.32 16.56
CA HIS A 135 10.58 -15.36 17.94
C HIS A 135 9.06 -15.15 18.01
N VAL A 136 8.53 -14.20 17.23
CA VAL A 136 7.08 -14.00 17.12
C VAL A 136 6.42 -15.25 16.53
N ARG A 137 7.03 -15.91 15.54
CA ARG A 137 6.56 -17.17 14.97
C ARG A 137 6.52 -18.31 16.00
N ALA A 138 7.57 -18.46 16.80
CA ALA A 138 7.57 -19.46 17.87
C ALA A 138 6.37 -19.27 18.80
N VAL A 139 6.06 -18.01 19.18
CA VAL A 139 4.88 -17.70 20.00
C VAL A 139 3.58 -18.03 19.27
N ALA A 140 3.41 -17.64 18.01
CA ALA A 140 2.21 -17.92 17.22
C ALA A 140 1.94 -19.43 17.05
N GLU A 141 2.99 -20.24 17.03
CA GLU A 141 2.92 -21.70 16.89
C GLU A 141 2.81 -22.42 18.24
N GLY A 142 2.74 -21.70 19.37
CA GLY A 142 2.66 -22.29 20.71
C GLY A 142 3.97 -22.93 21.18
N PHE A 143 5.11 -22.52 20.63
CA PHE A 143 6.43 -22.97 21.03
C PHE A 143 7.11 -21.98 21.98
N ASN A 144 7.73 -22.51 23.04
CA ASN A 144 8.46 -21.72 24.05
C ASN A 144 9.91 -21.38 23.67
N GLY A 145 10.29 -21.53 22.39
CA GLY A 145 11.64 -21.24 21.88
C GLY A 145 11.88 -19.76 21.53
N TYR A 146 11.03 -18.86 21.99
CA TYR A 146 11.22 -17.41 21.83
C TYR A 146 12.13 -16.86 22.93
N GLU A 147 12.86 -15.78 22.64
CA GLU A 147 13.74 -15.12 23.62
C GLU A 147 13.08 -13.83 24.10
N LEU A 148 12.36 -13.90 25.23
CA LEU A 148 11.65 -12.74 25.77
C LEU A 148 12.58 -11.55 26.07
N PRO A 149 13.78 -11.71 26.67
CA PRO A 149 14.69 -10.58 26.88
C PRO A 149 15.13 -9.89 25.58
N LEU A 150 15.28 -10.65 24.49
CA LEU A 150 15.57 -10.09 23.17
C LEU A 150 14.39 -9.27 22.66
N LEU A 151 13.18 -9.82 22.72
CA LEU A 151 11.96 -9.11 22.30
C LEU A 151 11.76 -7.81 23.09
N GLN A 152 11.94 -7.85 24.42
CA GLN A 152 11.84 -6.68 25.30
C GLN A 152 12.84 -5.57 24.93
N ALA A 153 14.06 -5.94 24.50
CA ALA A 153 15.08 -4.98 24.10
C ALA A 153 14.85 -4.44 22.67
N ALA A 154 14.47 -5.30 21.74
CA ALA A 154 14.45 -4.97 20.31
C ALA A 154 13.13 -4.35 19.83
N VAL A 155 11.98 -4.75 20.38
CA VAL A 155 10.66 -4.24 19.93
C VAL A 155 10.54 -2.71 20.03
N PRO A 156 10.97 -2.05 21.14
CA PRO A 156 10.91 -0.59 21.21
C PRO A 156 11.80 0.12 20.17
N VAL A 157 12.95 -0.47 19.83
CA VAL A 157 13.87 0.07 18.82
C VAL A 157 13.25 -0.06 17.42
N PHE A 158 12.68 -1.23 17.13
CA PHE A 158 11.97 -1.50 15.88
C PHE A 158 10.78 -0.55 15.70
N GLU A 159 9.96 -0.35 16.75
CA GLU A 159 8.84 0.59 16.72
C GLU A 159 9.31 2.02 16.47
N ALA A 160 10.35 2.49 17.16
CA ALA A 160 10.87 3.83 16.98
C ALA A 160 11.35 4.08 15.53
N LEU A 161 12.11 3.14 14.97
CA LEU A 161 12.56 3.21 13.57
C LEU A 161 11.37 3.30 12.61
N TYR A 162 10.37 2.43 12.77
CA TYR A 162 9.20 2.38 11.90
C TYR A 162 8.35 3.66 11.99
N LEU A 163 8.16 4.20 13.21
CA LEU A 163 7.40 5.44 13.41
C LEU A 163 8.10 6.67 12.83
N ASP A 164 9.42 6.79 13.05
CA ASP A 164 10.21 7.89 12.48
C ASP A 164 10.25 7.84 10.96
N HIS A 165 10.33 6.63 10.39
CA HIS A 165 10.28 6.37 8.96
C HIS A 165 8.94 6.82 8.35
N MET A 166 7.81 6.31 8.84
CA MET A 166 6.48 6.68 8.35
C MET A 166 6.20 8.18 8.51
N ALA A 167 6.66 8.79 9.60
CA ALA A 167 6.47 10.22 9.83
C ALA A 167 7.16 11.07 8.76
N LEU A 168 8.34 10.65 8.31
CA LEU A 168 9.09 11.34 7.25
C LEU A 168 8.39 11.20 5.90
N GLU A 169 7.85 10.02 5.62
CA GLU A 169 7.12 9.74 4.40
C GLU A 169 5.86 10.57 4.28
N GLU A 170 5.02 10.52 5.33
CA GLU A 170 3.74 11.22 5.39
C GLU A 170 3.92 12.74 5.34
N ALA A 171 4.91 13.28 6.06
CA ALA A 171 5.10 14.72 6.17
C ALA A 171 5.79 15.34 4.94
N VAL A 172 6.70 14.60 4.29
CA VAL A 172 7.59 15.17 3.28
C VAL A 172 7.47 14.45 1.94
N VAL A 173 7.67 13.14 1.91
CA VAL A 173 7.87 12.37 0.68
C VAL A 173 6.57 12.21 -0.10
N TYR A 174 5.50 11.78 0.53
CA TYR A 174 4.21 11.59 -0.14
C TYR A 174 3.67 12.91 -0.71
N PRO A 175 3.65 14.04 0.03
CA PRO A 175 3.26 15.32 -0.55
C PRO A 175 4.15 15.77 -1.71
N ALA A 176 5.47 15.57 -1.63
CA ALA A 176 6.39 15.94 -2.70
C ALA A 176 6.15 15.10 -3.96
N ALA A 177 5.99 13.79 -3.83
CA ALA A 177 5.77 12.88 -4.95
C ALA A 177 4.43 13.15 -5.63
N GLN A 178 3.36 13.41 -4.86
CA GLN A 178 2.06 13.79 -5.41
C GLN A 178 2.13 15.11 -6.20
N ARG A 179 2.88 16.11 -5.72
CA ARG A 179 3.10 17.38 -6.45
C ARG A 179 3.88 17.16 -7.75
N ALA A 180 4.98 16.41 -7.70
CA ALA A 180 5.80 16.09 -8.87
C ALA A 180 4.96 15.41 -9.97
N ARG A 181 4.16 14.43 -9.56
CA ARG A 181 3.27 13.69 -10.46
C ARG A 181 2.21 14.57 -11.10
N ALA A 182 1.58 15.45 -10.30
CA ALA A 182 0.56 16.38 -10.78
C ALA A 182 1.13 17.35 -11.83
N GLN A 183 2.35 17.85 -11.60
CA GLN A 183 3.08 18.72 -12.52
C GLN A 183 3.42 18.00 -13.83
N ARG A 184 3.97 16.78 -13.77
CA ARG A 184 4.28 15.98 -14.96
C ARG A 184 3.03 15.73 -15.81
N ALA A 185 1.94 15.29 -15.18
CA ALA A 185 0.69 15.04 -15.87
C ALA A 185 0.10 16.31 -16.52
N ALA A 186 0.30 17.49 -15.92
CA ALA A 186 -0.12 18.76 -16.52
C ALA A 186 0.76 19.14 -17.72
N GLY A 187 2.08 18.92 -17.64
CA GLY A 187 3.00 19.12 -18.75
C GLY A 187 2.72 18.23 -19.96
N GLU A 188 2.43 16.94 -19.73
CA GLU A 188 2.06 15.98 -20.79
C GLU A 188 0.75 16.37 -21.50
N LEU A 189 -0.23 16.87 -20.74
CA LEU A 189 -1.48 17.40 -21.31
C LEU A 189 -1.23 18.62 -22.19
N ALA A 190 -0.40 19.57 -21.74
CA ALA A 190 -0.06 20.76 -22.51
C ALA A 190 0.70 20.41 -23.81
N ALA A 191 1.65 19.47 -23.72
CA ALA A 191 2.42 18.99 -24.88
C ALA A 191 1.56 18.22 -25.88
N SER A 192 0.55 17.47 -25.44
CA SER A 192 -0.35 16.74 -26.34
C SER A 192 -1.40 17.62 -27.04
N CYS A 193 -1.61 18.85 -26.56
CA CYS A 193 -2.55 19.80 -27.17
C CYS A 193 -1.86 20.83 -28.09
N SER A 194 -0.53 20.80 -28.18
CA SER A 194 0.28 21.64 -29.07
C SER A 194 0.65 20.88 -30.34
#